data_AF-A0A7J6LW03-F1
#
_entry.id   AF-A0A7J6LW03-F1
#
_cell.length_a   1.000
_cell.length_b   1.000
_cell.length_c   1.000
_cell.angle_alpha   90.00
_cell.angle_beta   90.00
_cell.angle_gamma   90.00
#
_symmetry.space_group_name_H-M   'P 1'
#
loop_
_entity.id
_entity.type
_entity.pdbx_description
1 polymer ?
#
loop_
_entity_poly.entity_id
_entity_poly.type
_entity_poly.pdbx_seq_one_letter_code
_entity_poly.pdbx_strand_id
1 'polypeptide(L)'
;MVSSLVILVSALPLAAAWGLDGHGAVATIAGFRMTPEAREAHDAIMGEGVRLADYASWPDYAAFEGPEEVTSVWGWSGALHHADTQDCHFVYSRDCKEDMCVAGGLKNYTQRVVDDSLPLSERQTAMKFVVHLMADIHQPLHGGNLSDATGIKTNVQIKFANFVTTNLHFVWDFSLLDQWEMDRYAGDYIMQREDVPHRDRTRFWSSLVETIGKKLQKGGEYAVQVDSWLADCKHDFDQCLNDMVETDAQLSCELAYTNVDGTPVVEGSVLPREYYDTRIATVEEQLAKGGVRLAWLLNTILPASTTTTTAEPTEVTTTEAPKDCAKADELCASKIPGSYCKYWLDTPTCYGSNEPCSC
;
A
#
# COMPACT_ATOMS: atom_id res chain seq x y z
N MET A 1 12.29 26.42 44.14
CA MET A 1 12.70 25.24 43.36
C MET A 1 11.61 24.99 42.34
N VAL A 2 11.82 25.41 41.09
CA VAL A 2 10.84 25.19 40.02
C VAL A 2 11.13 23.81 39.46
N SER A 3 10.25 22.86 39.73
CA SER A 3 10.39 21.49 39.25
C SER A 3 9.96 21.46 37.79
N SER A 4 10.92 21.51 36.87
CA SER A 4 10.64 21.32 35.44
C SER A 4 10.27 19.87 35.20
N LEU A 5 8.99 19.63 34.89
CA LEU A 5 8.49 18.35 34.42
C LEU A 5 9.01 18.16 32.98
N VAL A 6 10.03 17.32 32.81
CA VAL A 6 10.49 16.89 31.50
C VAL A 6 9.48 15.87 30.98
N ILE A 7 8.59 16.31 30.09
CA ILE A 7 7.73 15.42 29.31
C ILE A 7 8.64 14.75 28.28
N LEU A 8 9.02 13.50 28.54
CA LEU A 8 9.69 12.65 27.57
C LEU A 8 8.65 12.29 26.51
N VAL A 9 8.64 13.00 25.37
CA VAL A 9 7.90 12.58 24.19
C VAL A 9 8.62 11.35 23.66
N SER A 10 8.06 10.17 23.91
CA SER A 10 8.47 8.94 23.24
C SER A 10 8.14 9.09 21.76
N ALA A 11 9.14 9.36 20.93
CA ALA A 11 9.03 9.14 19.49
C ALA A 11 8.84 7.63 19.30
N LEU A 12 7.59 7.21 19.07
CA LEU A 12 7.31 5.88 18.55
C LEU A 12 7.94 5.82 17.15
N PRO A 13 8.61 4.73 16.78
CA PRO A 13 9.02 4.54 15.39
C PRO A 13 7.75 4.59 14.54
N LEU A 14 7.74 5.49 13.57
CA LEU A 14 6.66 5.64 12.61
C LEU A 14 6.73 4.41 11.69
N ALA A 15 5.62 3.71 11.54
CA ALA A 15 5.54 2.54 10.68
C ALA A 15 5.48 3.00 9.22
N ALA A 16 6.55 2.72 8.48
CA ALA A 16 6.48 2.60 7.04
C ALA A 16 5.87 1.24 6.70
N ALA A 17 5.24 1.15 5.54
CA ALA A 17 4.70 -0.10 5.05
C ALA A 17 5.79 -1.08 4.62
N TRP A 18 5.52 -2.00 3.66
CA TRP A 18 6.60 -2.78 3.05
C TRP A 18 7.82 -1.87 2.87
N GLY A 19 9.01 -2.35 3.22
CA GLY A 19 10.17 -1.49 3.05
C GLY A 19 10.35 -1.05 1.60
N LEU A 20 11.21 -0.07 1.38
CA LEU A 20 11.55 0.48 0.05
C LEU A 20 11.73 -0.62 -1.02
N ASP A 21 12.37 -1.73 -0.67
CA ASP A 21 12.61 -2.86 -1.58
C ASP A 21 11.33 -3.64 -1.88
N GLY A 22 10.42 -3.80 -0.93
CA GLY A 22 9.12 -4.45 -1.12
C GLY A 22 8.21 -3.64 -2.05
N HIS A 23 8.07 -2.34 -1.79
CA HIS A 23 7.37 -1.41 -2.70
C HIS A 23 7.99 -1.39 -4.09
N GLY A 24 9.32 -1.25 -4.15
CA GLY A 24 10.06 -1.27 -5.40
C GLY A 24 9.84 -2.56 -6.18
N ALA A 25 9.82 -3.72 -5.51
CA ALA A 25 9.56 -5.01 -6.12
C ALA A 25 8.14 -5.12 -6.69
N VAL A 26 7.10 -4.82 -5.88
CA VAL A 26 5.69 -4.85 -6.32
C VAL A 26 5.48 -3.93 -7.53
N ALA A 27 5.96 -2.70 -7.45
CA ALA A 27 5.84 -1.72 -8.51
C ALA A 27 6.59 -2.14 -9.79
N THR A 28 7.77 -2.74 -9.65
CA THR A 28 8.55 -3.23 -10.80
C THR A 28 7.89 -4.44 -11.47
N ILE A 29 7.39 -5.41 -10.68
CA ILE A 29 6.64 -6.58 -11.19
C ILE A 29 5.41 -6.10 -11.95
N ALA A 30 4.67 -5.15 -11.39
CA ALA A 30 3.50 -4.58 -12.04
C ALA A 30 3.88 -3.87 -13.34
N GLY A 31 4.96 -3.09 -13.32
CA GLY A 31 5.50 -2.40 -14.49
C GLY A 31 5.79 -3.34 -15.67
N PHE A 32 6.38 -4.50 -15.43
CA PHE A 32 6.64 -5.50 -16.47
C PHE A 32 5.38 -6.18 -17.02
N ARG A 33 4.23 -6.01 -16.36
CA ARG A 33 2.95 -6.66 -16.70
C ARG A 33 1.88 -5.69 -17.21
N MET A 34 2.20 -4.41 -17.32
CA MET A 34 1.29 -3.45 -17.94
C MET A 34 1.21 -3.66 -19.44
N THR A 35 0.01 -3.46 -19.97
CA THR A 35 -0.25 -3.36 -21.40
C THR A 35 0.37 -2.08 -21.96
N PRO A 36 0.68 -2.03 -23.28
CA PRO A 36 1.12 -0.79 -23.93
C PRO A 36 0.16 0.38 -23.70
N GLU A 37 -1.14 0.11 -23.69
CA GLU A 37 -2.19 1.11 -23.49
C GLU A 37 -2.16 1.70 -22.08
N ALA A 38 -2.09 0.84 -21.06
CA ALA A 38 -1.95 1.30 -19.68
C ALA A 38 -0.62 2.03 -19.45
N ARG A 39 0.46 1.63 -20.16
CA ARG A 39 1.76 2.32 -20.12
C ARG A 39 1.64 3.74 -20.69
N GLU A 40 1.01 3.90 -21.85
CA GLU A 40 0.79 5.22 -22.47
C GLU A 40 -0.04 6.13 -21.57
N ALA A 41 -1.14 5.62 -21.01
CA ALA A 41 -1.99 6.38 -20.09
C ALA A 41 -1.26 6.73 -18.78
N HIS A 42 -0.44 5.81 -18.24
CA HIS A 42 0.45 6.09 -17.12
C HIS A 42 1.41 7.23 -17.45
N ASP A 43 2.08 7.17 -18.61
CA ASP A 43 3.08 8.16 -19.04
C ASP A 43 2.43 9.52 -19.29
N ALA A 44 1.16 9.57 -19.71
CA ALA A 44 0.38 10.81 -19.81
C ALA A 44 0.10 11.45 -18.43
N ILE A 45 -0.01 10.66 -17.36
CA ILE A 45 -0.24 11.15 -15.99
C ILE A 45 1.10 11.51 -15.32
N MET A 46 2.07 10.62 -15.37
CA MET A 46 3.31 10.70 -14.57
C MET A 46 4.50 11.29 -15.34
N GLY A 47 4.45 11.29 -16.66
CA GLY A 47 5.56 11.66 -17.55
C GLY A 47 6.24 10.44 -18.18
N GLU A 48 6.68 10.60 -19.44
CA GLU A 48 7.38 9.57 -20.19
C GLU A 48 8.66 9.12 -19.47
N GLY A 49 8.85 7.80 -19.37
CA GLY A 49 10.05 7.20 -18.77
C GLY A 49 10.06 7.16 -17.24
N VAL A 50 9.05 7.72 -16.56
CA VAL A 50 8.86 7.55 -15.11
C VAL A 50 8.43 6.12 -14.82
N ARG A 51 9.09 5.43 -13.90
CA ARG A 51 8.75 4.04 -13.53
C ARG A 51 7.82 4.06 -12.32
N LEU A 52 6.92 3.08 -12.20
CA LEU A 52 6.09 2.89 -11.00
C LEU A 52 6.95 2.88 -9.71
N ALA A 53 8.11 2.22 -9.78
CA ALA A 53 9.04 2.09 -8.66
C ALA A 53 9.69 3.42 -8.23
N ASP A 54 9.73 4.45 -9.09
CA ASP A 54 10.37 5.74 -8.77
C ASP A 54 9.56 6.54 -7.73
N TYR A 55 8.28 6.20 -7.54
CA TYR A 55 7.38 6.87 -6.62
C TYR A 55 6.62 5.91 -5.70
N ALA A 56 6.94 4.62 -5.74
CA ALA A 56 6.23 3.58 -4.99
C ALA A 56 6.31 3.78 -3.47
N SER A 57 7.37 4.39 -2.95
CA SER A 57 7.53 4.70 -1.51
C SER A 57 7.21 6.15 -1.14
N TRP A 58 6.67 6.94 -2.08
CA TRP A 58 6.35 8.34 -1.78
C TRP A 58 5.31 8.51 -0.67
N PRO A 59 4.25 7.68 -0.57
CA PRO A 59 3.30 7.80 0.54
C PRO A 59 3.90 7.62 1.93
N ASP A 60 4.80 6.66 2.13
CA ASP A 60 5.56 6.52 3.40
C ASP A 60 6.36 7.78 3.70
N TYR A 61 7.12 8.26 2.69
CA TYR A 61 7.88 9.49 2.82
C TYR A 61 6.98 10.67 3.18
N ALA A 62 5.82 10.79 2.55
CA ALA A 62 4.91 11.90 2.77
C ALA A 62 4.24 11.83 4.16
N ALA A 63 3.90 10.63 4.63
CA ALA A 63 3.22 10.43 5.90
C ALA A 63 4.17 10.50 7.11
N PHE A 64 5.40 9.98 6.97
CA PHE A 64 6.23 9.64 8.13
C PHE A 64 7.66 10.21 8.10
N GLU A 65 8.34 10.22 6.94
CA GLU A 65 9.78 10.48 6.89
C GLU A 65 10.14 11.90 6.38
N GLY A 66 9.21 12.55 5.70
CA GLY A 66 9.42 13.85 5.08
C GLY A 66 9.65 14.97 6.09
N PRO A 67 10.22 16.11 5.66
CA PRO A 67 10.33 17.28 6.53
C PRO A 67 8.92 17.78 6.92
N GLU A 68 8.85 18.60 7.97
CA GLU A 68 7.57 19.07 8.55
C GLU A 68 6.63 19.69 7.52
N GLU A 69 7.15 20.36 6.50
CA GLU A 69 6.36 20.97 5.44
C GLU A 69 5.62 19.95 4.56
N VAL A 70 6.12 18.71 4.48
CA VAL A 70 5.48 17.60 3.78
C VAL A 70 4.56 16.83 4.72
N THR A 71 5.06 16.45 5.89
CA THR A 71 4.31 15.62 6.84
C THR A 71 3.15 16.37 7.50
N SER A 72 3.21 17.70 7.62
CA SER A 72 2.04 18.49 8.05
C SER A 72 0.89 18.47 7.04
N VAL A 73 1.17 18.20 5.76
CA VAL A 73 0.17 18.10 4.70
C VAL A 73 -0.33 16.66 4.54
N TRP A 74 0.55 15.68 4.66
CA TRP A 74 0.25 14.27 4.32
C TRP A 74 0.28 13.31 5.51
N GLY A 75 0.65 13.74 6.72
CA GLY A 75 0.74 12.87 7.90
C GLY A 75 -0.59 12.17 8.25
N TRP A 76 -1.72 12.74 7.86
CA TRP A 76 -3.04 12.10 7.98
C TRP A 76 -3.16 10.81 7.15
N SER A 77 -2.40 10.69 6.05
CA SER A 77 -2.49 9.54 5.16
C SER A 77 -1.86 8.29 5.76
N GLY A 78 -1.14 8.37 6.87
CA GLY A 78 -0.59 7.20 7.56
C GLY A 78 -1.66 6.17 7.97
N ALA A 79 -2.89 6.62 8.23
CA ALA A 79 -4.03 5.75 8.49
C ALA A 79 -4.46 4.92 7.25
N LEU A 80 -4.04 5.31 6.05
CA LEU A 80 -4.33 4.58 4.82
C LEU A 80 -3.40 3.39 4.60
N HIS A 81 -2.30 3.25 5.34
CA HIS A 81 -1.33 2.18 5.07
C HIS A 81 -1.80 0.82 5.59
N HIS A 82 -2.72 0.79 6.56
CA HIS A 82 -3.13 -0.46 7.23
C HIS A 82 -4.64 -0.54 7.41
N ALA A 83 -5.11 -1.68 7.89
CA ALA A 83 -6.41 -1.89 8.47
C ALA A 83 -6.25 -2.55 9.85
N ASP A 84 -6.72 -1.86 10.88
CA ASP A 84 -6.64 -2.33 12.26
C ASP A 84 -7.67 -3.44 12.51
N THR A 85 -7.27 -4.70 12.33
CA THR A 85 -8.18 -5.84 12.50
C THR A 85 -8.29 -6.29 13.95
N GLN A 86 -9.32 -7.10 14.21
CA GLN A 86 -9.53 -7.77 15.49
C GLN A 86 -9.53 -9.27 15.28
N ASP A 87 -8.72 -9.98 16.05
CA ASP A 87 -8.56 -11.44 15.99
C ASP A 87 -8.24 -11.92 14.56
N CYS A 88 -7.42 -11.14 13.82
CA CYS A 88 -7.03 -11.44 12.45
C CYS A 88 -8.20 -11.62 11.47
N HIS A 89 -9.33 -10.97 11.77
CA HIS A 89 -10.49 -10.91 10.90
C HIS A 89 -10.79 -9.45 10.57
N PHE A 90 -10.88 -9.15 9.29
CA PHE A 90 -11.23 -7.85 8.76
C PHE A 90 -12.74 -7.74 8.51
N VAL A 91 -13.32 -6.66 9.01
CA VAL A 91 -14.68 -6.26 8.71
C VAL A 91 -14.66 -4.79 8.31
N TYR A 92 -14.85 -4.49 7.03
CA TYR A 92 -14.73 -3.13 6.49
C TYR A 92 -15.49 -2.07 7.31
N SER A 93 -16.74 -2.33 7.65
CA SER A 93 -17.57 -1.38 8.41
C SER A 93 -17.10 -1.14 9.85
N ARG A 94 -16.37 -2.09 10.43
CA ARG A 94 -15.83 -2.03 11.80
C ARG A 94 -14.44 -1.39 11.82
N ASP A 95 -13.60 -1.81 10.88
CA ASP A 95 -12.14 -1.59 10.89
C ASP A 95 -11.70 -0.48 9.93
N CYS A 96 -12.48 -0.19 8.87
CA CYS A 96 -12.22 0.87 7.90
C CYS A 96 -13.17 2.06 8.11
N LYS A 97 -13.18 2.63 9.32
CA LYS A 97 -14.09 3.74 9.64
C LYS A 97 -13.80 4.95 8.77
N GLU A 98 -14.85 5.54 8.21
CA GLU A 98 -14.74 6.71 7.32
C GLU A 98 -13.82 6.47 6.10
N ASP A 99 -13.69 5.21 5.67
CA ASP A 99 -12.77 4.77 4.60
C ASP A 99 -11.29 5.05 4.92
N MET A 100 -10.95 5.26 6.20
CA MET A 100 -9.58 5.50 6.70
C MET A 100 -8.85 4.18 6.96
N CYS A 101 -8.60 3.43 5.89
CA CYS A 101 -7.76 2.24 5.92
C CYS A 101 -7.20 1.96 4.50
N VAL A 102 -6.33 0.97 4.37
CA VAL A 102 -5.75 0.55 3.07
C VAL A 102 -6.78 0.20 1.99
N ALA A 103 -7.84 -0.53 2.35
CA ALA A 103 -8.91 -0.86 1.41
C ALA A 103 -9.69 0.40 0.98
N GLY A 104 -10.04 1.28 1.92
CA GLY A 104 -10.73 2.54 1.62
C GLY A 104 -9.88 3.50 0.79
N GLY A 105 -8.58 3.58 1.09
CA GLY A 105 -7.60 4.34 0.32
C GLY A 105 -7.48 3.84 -1.12
N LEU A 106 -7.36 2.53 -1.33
CA LEU A 106 -7.34 1.93 -2.67
C LEU A 106 -8.64 2.20 -3.43
N LYS A 107 -9.80 2.06 -2.79
CA LYS A 107 -11.09 2.38 -3.39
C LYS A 107 -11.17 3.83 -3.87
N ASN A 108 -10.78 4.78 -3.03
CA ASN A 108 -10.80 6.21 -3.35
C ASN A 108 -9.81 6.57 -4.47
N TYR A 109 -8.52 6.24 -4.30
CA TYR A 109 -7.50 6.69 -5.25
C TYR A 109 -7.57 5.98 -6.61
N THR A 110 -8.16 4.78 -6.66
CA THR A 110 -8.48 4.10 -7.93
C THR A 110 -9.47 4.91 -8.77
N GLN A 111 -10.44 5.58 -8.14
CA GLN A 111 -11.40 6.45 -8.85
C GLN A 111 -10.73 7.77 -9.27
N ARG A 112 -9.93 8.36 -8.38
CA ARG A 112 -9.30 9.67 -8.60
C ARG A 112 -8.22 9.65 -9.69
N VAL A 113 -7.49 8.55 -9.87
CA VAL A 113 -6.39 8.51 -10.86
C VAL A 113 -6.90 8.62 -12.31
N VAL A 114 -8.14 8.18 -12.57
CA VAL A 114 -8.77 8.20 -13.90
C VAL A 114 -9.74 9.34 -14.12
N ASP A 115 -10.06 10.10 -13.08
CA ASP A 115 -10.96 11.25 -13.16
C ASP A 115 -10.26 12.42 -13.87
N ASP A 116 -10.67 12.69 -15.12
CA ASP A 116 -10.10 13.75 -15.97
C ASP A 116 -10.56 15.16 -15.58
N SER A 117 -11.55 15.28 -14.68
CA SER A 117 -11.96 16.56 -14.10
C SER A 117 -10.98 17.04 -13.02
N LEU A 118 -10.20 16.12 -12.42
CA LEU A 118 -9.20 16.47 -11.42
C LEU A 118 -7.95 17.09 -12.06
N PRO A 119 -7.30 18.05 -11.37
CA PRO A 119 -5.99 18.54 -11.78
C PRO A 119 -4.98 17.39 -11.93
N LEU A 120 -4.09 17.51 -12.90
CA LEU A 120 -3.04 16.50 -13.15
C LEU A 120 -2.26 16.14 -11.88
N SER A 121 -1.95 17.12 -11.03
CA SER A 121 -1.26 16.90 -9.76
C SER A 121 -2.02 15.99 -8.80
N GLU A 122 -3.36 16.06 -8.78
CA GLU A 122 -4.18 15.18 -7.93
C GLU A 122 -4.24 13.76 -8.49
N ARG A 123 -4.29 13.61 -9.81
CA ARG A 123 -4.21 12.32 -10.48
C ARG A 123 -2.84 11.67 -10.28
N GLN A 124 -1.77 12.45 -10.31
CA GLN A 124 -0.42 12.00 -9.98
C GLN A 124 -0.32 11.52 -8.52
N THR A 125 -0.89 12.28 -7.58
CA THR A 125 -0.98 11.84 -6.18
C THR A 125 -1.78 10.55 -6.05
N ALA A 126 -2.92 10.44 -6.73
CA ALA A 126 -3.73 9.22 -6.73
C ALA A 126 -2.96 8.02 -7.28
N MET A 127 -2.20 8.19 -8.36
CA MET A 127 -1.32 7.14 -8.90
C MET A 127 -0.30 6.66 -7.88
N LYS A 128 0.33 7.58 -7.13
CA LYS A 128 1.30 7.23 -6.09
C LYS A 128 0.67 6.38 -4.98
N PHE A 129 -0.51 6.77 -4.50
CA PHE A 129 -1.24 5.99 -3.51
C PHE A 129 -1.73 4.64 -4.06
N VAL A 130 -2.24 4.56 -5.28
CA VAL A 130 -2.66 3.26 -5.87
C VAL A 130 -1.49 2.28 -5.94
N VAL A 131 -0.32 2.73 -6.39
CA VAL A 131 0.89 1.88 -6.47
C VAL A 131 1.35 1.43 -5.09
N HIS A 132 1.39 2.35 -4.14
CA HIS A 132 1.85 2.07 -2.77
C HIS A 132 0.90 1.16 -2.01
N LEU A 133 -0.37 1.54 -1.90
CA LEU A 133 -1.37 0.84 -1.09
C LEU A 133 -1.66 -0.58 -1.60
N MET A 134 -1.48 -0.85 -2.89
CA MET A 134 -1.59 -2.21 -3.42
C MET A 134 -0.43 -3.11 -2.97
N ALA A 135 0.73 -2.54 -2.64
CA ALA A 135 1.77 -3.30 -1.95
C ALA A 135 1.36 -3.52 -0.48
N ASP A 136 0.95 -2.47 0.22
CA ASP A 136 0.60 -2.50 1.66
C ASP A 136 -0.47 -3.51 1.99
N ILE A 137 -1.53 -3.56 1.16
CA ILE A 137 -2.64 -4.50 1.36
C ILE A 137 -2.20 -5.97 1.27
N HIS A 138 -0.98 -6.22 0.77
CA HIS A 138 -0.35 -7.54 0.69
C HIS A 138 0.76 -7.74 1.75
N GLN A 139 0.99 -6.80 2.67
CA GLN A 139 1.84 -7.00 3.84
C GLN A 139 0.98 -7.59 4.98
N PRO A 140 1.22 -8.83 5.44
CA PRO A 140 0.35 -9.47 6.43
C PRO A 140 0.06 -8.64 7.69
N LEU A 141 1.08 -8.00 8.28
CA LEU A 141 0.90 -7.16 9.45
C LEU A 141 0.16 -5.85 9.17
N HIS A 142 -0.01 -5.43 7.91
CA HIS A 142 -0.88 -4.29 7.58
C HIS A 142 -2.37 -4.62 7.75
N GLY A 143 -2.74 -5.89 7.82
CA GLY A 143 -4.02 -6.37 8.33
C GLY A 143 -3.94 -6.89 9.77
N GLY A 144 -2.90 -6.52 10.52
CA GLY A 144 -2.59 -7.06 11.84
C GLY A 144 -3.49 -6.55 12.96
N ASN A 145 -3.19 -6.98 14.20
CA ASN A 145 -4.02 -6.70 15.36
C ASN A 145 -3.91 -5.23 15.82
N LEU A 146 -5.06 -4.60 16.06
CA LEU A 146 -5.12 -3.25 16.65
C LEU A 146 -4.40 -3.16 18.02
N SER A 147 -4.46 -4.23 18.83
CA SER A 147 -4.00 -4.21 20.22
C SER A 147 -2.51 -3.91 20.36
N ASP A 148 -1.69 -4.36 19.41
CA ASP A 148 -0.26 -4.12 19.40
C ASP A 148 0.17 -3.15 18.29
N ALA A 149 -0.80 -2.39 17.75
CA ALA A 149 -0.62 -1.51 16.59
C ALA A 149 0.14 -2.27 15.49
N THR A 150 -0.48 -3.34 14.98
CA THR A 150 0.02 -4.11 13.85
C THR A 150 1.44 -4.67 14.04
N GLY A 151 1.84 -4.99 15.28
CA GLY A 151 3.18 -5.48 15.61
C GLY A 151 4.21 -4.40 15.98
N ILE A 152 3.86 -3.11 15.89
CA ILE A 152 4.77 -1.99 16.24
C ILE A 152 5.12 -2.01 17.73
N LYS A 153 4.18 -2.42 18.60
CA LYS A 153 4.38 -2.48 20.06
C LYS A 153 5.00 -3.80 20.54
N THR A 154 5.36 -4.70 19.62
CA THR A 154 5.92 -6.02 19.93
C THR A 154 7.41 -6.03 19.56
N ASN A 155 8.28 -5.66 20.50
CA ASN A 155 9.72 -5.67 20.29
C ASN A 155 10.27 -7.10 20.32
N VAL A 156 11.14 -7.41 19.37
CA VAL A 156 11.74 -8.71 19.16
C VAL A 156 13.24 -8.58 18.89
N GLN A 157 14.00 -9.63 19.22
CA GLN A 157 15.39 -9.77 18.82
C GLN A 157 15.48 -10.74 17.66
N ILE A 158 15.91 -10.28 16.49
CA ILE A 158 16.10 -11.17 15.34
C ILE A 158 17.49 -11.81 15.37
N LYS A 159 17.61 -13.06 14.92
CA LYS A 159 18.89 -13.77 14.71
C LYS A 159 19.24 -13.91 13.22
N PHE A 160 18.76 -12.96 12.45
CA PHE A 160 18.98 -12.75 11.02
C PHE A 160 19.05 -11.23 10.79
N ALA A 161 19.34 -10.77 9.56
CA ALA A 161 19.39 -9.35 9.17
C ALA A 161 20.16 -8.46 10.19
N ASN A 162 21.42 -8.81 10.42
CA ASN A 162 22.34 -8.12 11.35
C ASN A 162 22.02 -8.20 12.85
N PHE A 163 21.22 -9.17 13.29
CA PHE A 163 21.04 -9.53 14.70
C PHE A 163 20.53 -8.38 15.58
N VAL A 164 19.71 -7.50 15.02
CA VAL A 164 19.22 -6.29 15.71
C VAL A 164 18.03 -6.58 16.61
N THR A 165 17.75 -5.65 17.53
CA THR A 165 16.46 -5.56 18.21
C THR A 165 15.61 -4.54 17.48
N THR A 166 14.39 -4.91 17.15
CA THR A 166 13.42 -4.08 16.42
C THR A 166 11.99 -4.49 16.83
N ASN A 167 10.96 -3.96 16.19
CA ASN A 167 9.57 -4.41 16.39
C ASN A 167 9.13 -5.41 15.32
N LEU A 168 8.09 -6.19 15.61
CA LEU A 168 7.60 -7.26 14.73
C LEU A 168 7.13 -6.71 13.37
N HIS A 169 6.54 -5.52 13.32
CA HIS A 169 6.15 -4.85 12.07
C HIS A 169 7.36 -4.66 11.14
N PHE A 170 8.42 -4.04 11.67
CA PHE A 170 9.69 -3.82 10.97
C PHE A 170 10.35 -5.12 10.51
N VAL A 171 10.14 -6.23 11.22
CA VAL A 171 10.65 -7.53 10.77
C VAL A 171 10.04 -7.92 9.41
N TRP A 172 8.74 -7.73 9.25
CA TRP A 172 8.01 -8.09 8.04
C TRP A 172 8.23 -7.10 6.90
N ASP A 173 8.21 -5.79 7.18
CA ASP A 173 8.45 -4.77 6.16
C ASP A 173 9.86 -4.81 5.60
N PHE A 174 10.84 -4.98 6.48
CA PHE A 174 12.25 -4.77 6.14
C PHE A 174 13.09 -6.02 6.34
N SER A 175 13.08 -6.59 7.54
CA SER A 175 14.15 -7.53 7.94
C SER A 175 14.14 -8.86 7.19
N LEU A 176 12.96 -9.38 6.82
CA LEU A 176 12.85 -10.58 6.00
C LEU A 176 13.46 -10.35 4.60
N LEU A 177 13.17 -9.21 3.98
CA LEU A 177 13.75 -8.85 2.69
C LEU A 177 15.22 -8.48 2.78
N ASP A 178 15.62 -7.75 3.82
CA ASP A 178 17.02 -7.45 4.09
C ASP A 178 17.85 -8.73 4.18
N GLN A 179 17.35 -9.76 4.89
CA GLN A 179 18.04 -11.05 4.97
C GLN A 179 18.09 -11.76 3.61
N TRP A 180 17.02 -11.71 2.82
CA TRP A 180 16.97 -12.30 1.48
C TRP A 180 18.00 -11.69 0.54
N GLU A 181 18.16 -10.37 0.61
CA GLU A 181 19.13 -9.61 -0.17
C GLU A 181 20.56 -9.84 0.34
N MET A 182 20.77 -9.85 1.67
CA MET A 182 22.08 -10.16 2.27
C MET A 182 22.60 -11.54 1.89
N ASP A 183 21.73 -12.56 1.82
CA ASP A 183 22.11 -13.92 1.40
C ASP A 183 22.62 -13.96 -0.05
N ARG A 184 22.30 -12.95 -0.88
CA ARG A 184 22.66 -12.87 -2.31
C ARG A 184 23.76 -11.84 -2.60
N TYR A 185 23.77 -10.73 -1.87
CA TYR A 185 24.71 -9.62 -2.01
C TYR A 185 25.65 -9.55 -0.79
N ALA A 186 26.39 -10.64 -0.54
CA ALA A 186 27.27 -10.77 0.61
C ALA A 186 28.29 -9.62 0.70
N GLY A 187 28.06 -8.67 1.60
CA GLY A 187 28.93 -7.50 1.85
C GLY A 187 28.61 -6.25 1.02
N ASP A 188 27.80 -6.37 -0.04
CA ASP A 188 27.43 -5.26 -0.93
C ASP A 188 26.01 -4.74 -0.67
N TYR A 189 25.19 -5.51 0.07
CA TYR A 189 23.86 -5.08 0.48
C TYR A 189 23.90 -3.89 1.43
N ILE A 190 22.99 -2.94 1.20
CA ILE A 190 22.76 -1.81 2.09
C ILE A 190 21.37 -1.99 2.69
N MET A 191 21.31 -2.18 4.00
CA MET A 191 20.06 -2.32 4.75
C MET A 191 19.08 -1.17 4.47
N GLN A 192 17.79 -1.47 4.50
CA GLN A 192 16.73 -0.47 4.39
C GLN A 192 16.57 0.29 5.71
N ARG A 193 17.46 1.24 6.00
CA ARG A 193 17.39 2.06 7.21
C ARG A 193 17.36 3.54 6.89
N GLU A 194 16.60 4.30 7.67
CA GLU A 194 16.46 5.76 7.57
C GLU A 194 17.81 6.51 7.64
N ASP A 195 18.79 5.97 8.37
CA ASP A 195 20.10 6.63 8.55
C ASP A 195 21.07 6.43 7.39
N VAL A 196 20.69 5.63 6.39
CA VAL A 196 21.46 5.44 5.17
C VAL A 196 20.78 6.19 4.02
N PRO A 197 21.47 7.14 3.35
CA PRO A 197 20.86 7.87 2.25
C PRO A 197 20.26 6.93 1.22
N HIS A 198 19.01 7.16 0.84
CA HIS A 198 18.33 6.39 -0.21
C HIS A 198 19.16 6.50 -1.50
N ARG A 199 19.89 5.43 -1.83
CA ARG A 199 20.60 5.28 -3.10
C ARG A 199 19.62 4.71 -4.12
N ASP A 200 20.03 4.62 -5.38
CA ASP A 200 19.29 3.78 -6.33
C ASP A 200 19.31 2.32 -5.83
N ARG A 201 18.22 1.95 -5.16
CA ARG A 201 18.00 0.64 -4.56
C ARG A 201 17.48 -0.36 -5.60
N THR A 202 17.20 0.08 -6.84
CA THR A 202 16.75 -0.79 -7.95
C THR A 202 17.63 -2.03 -8.09
N ARG A 203 18.93 -1.86 -7.92
CA ARG A 203 19.90 -2.96 -7.98
C ARG A 203 19.61 -4.11 -7.02
N PHE A 204 19.03 -3.85 -5.84
CA PHE A 204 18.78 -4.86 -4.82
C PHE A 204 17.54 -5.67 -5.20
N TRP A 205 16.37 -5.03 -5.20
CA TRP A 205 15.11 -5.71 -5.50
C TRP A 205 15.04 -6.28 -6.92
N SER A 206 15.91 -5.90 -7.87
CA SER A 206 15.94 -6.50 -9.20
C SER A 206 16.12 -8.02 -9.18
N SER A 207 16.92 -8.55 -8.25
CA SER A 207 17.11 -10.00 -8.11
C SER A 207 15.85 -10.68 -7.59
N LEU A 208 15.16 -10.03 -6.65
CA LEU A 208 13.89 -10.48 -6.09
C LEU A 208 12.81 -10.51 -7.17
N VAL A 209 12.72 -9.44 -7.95
CA VAL A 209 11.81 -9.32 -9.10
C VAL A 209 12.12 -10.37 -10.16
N GLU A 210 13.39 -10.66 -10.46
CA GLU A 210 13.74 -11.73 -11.40
C GLU A 210 13.30 -13.11 -10.87
N THR A 211 13.50 -13.36 -9.58
CA THR A 211 13.11 -14.60 -8.90
C THR A 211 11.59 -14.80 -8.94
N ILE A 212 10.82 -13.80 -8.50
CA ILE A 212 9.35 -13.82 -8.56
C ILE A 212 8.89 -13.89 -10.03
N GLY A 213 9.56 -13.16 -10.91
CA GLY A 213 9.34 -13.18 -12.35
C GLY A 213 9.41 -14.60 -12.90
N LYS A 214 10.44 -15.39 -12.55
CA LYS A 214 10.59 -16.83 -12.87
C LYS A 214 9.44 -17.69 -12.37
N LYS A 215 8.96 -17.45 -11.16
CA LYS A 215 7.79 -18.15 -10.62
C LYS A 215 6.49 -17.80 -11.35
N LEU A 216 6.37 -16.56 -11.84
CA LEU A 216 5.20 -16.06 -12.59
C LEU A 216 5.19 -16.40 -14.09
N GLN A 217 6.29 -16.87 -14.67
CA GLN A 217 6.35 -17.24 -16.10
C GLN A 217 5.58 -18.53 -16.35
N LYS A 218 5.18 -18.79 -17.61
CA LYS A 218 4.54 -20.05 -17.99
C LYS A 218 5.37 -21.27 -17.52
N GLY A 219 4.74 -22.14 -16.72
CA GLY A 219 5.40 -23.32 -16.14
C GLY A 219 6.12 -23.07 -14.82
N GLY A 220 6.17 -21.82 -14.35
CA GLY A 220 6.62 -21.46 -13.01
C GLY A 220 5.58 -21.77 -11.94
N GLU A 221 6.03 -21.78 -10.69
CA GLU A 221 5.25 -22.13 -9.49
C GLU A 221 3.95 -21.33 -9.33
N TYR A 222 3.99 -20.03 -9.59
CA TYR A 222 2.86 -19.11 -9.41
C TYR A 222 1.99 -18.99 -10.67
N ALA A 223 2.46 -19.50 -11.82
CA ALA A 223 1.79 -19.32 -13.11
C ALA A 223 0.33 -19.82 -13.11
N VAL A 224 0.07 -20.93 -12.41
CA VAL A 224 -1.27 -21.54 -12.32
C VAL A 224 -2.17 -20.87 -11.29
N GLN A 225 -1.62 -20.01 -10.43
CA GLN A 225 -2.34 -19.35 -9.34
C GLN A 225 -2.80 -17.94 -9.71
N VAL A 226 -2.21 -17.33 -10.76
CA VAL A 226 -2.53 -15.96 -11.19
C VAL A 226 -4.03 -15.77 -11.45
N ASP A 227 -4.69 -16.74 -12.11
CA ASP A 227 -6.11 -16.64 -12.39
C ASP A 227 -6.97 -16.65 -11.11
N SER A 228 -6.61 -17.46 -10.11
CA SER A 228 -7.31 -17.48 -8.83
C SER A 228 -7.05 -16.22 -8.01
N TRP A 229 -5.84 -15.65 -8.05
CA TRP A 229 -5.54 -14.41 -7.34
C TRP A 229 -6.35 -13.20 -7.85
N LEU A 230 -6.81 -13.27 -9.11
CA LEU A 230 -7.58 -12.23 -9.77
C LEU A 230 -9.08 -12.54 -9.87
N ALA A 231 -9.54 -13.72 -9.44
CA ALA A 231 -10.90 -14.19 -9.69
C ALA A 231 -11.94 -13.26 -9.07
N ASP A 232 -11.79 -12.92 -7.78
CA ASP A 232 -12.75 -12.11 -7.05
C ASP A 232 -12.72 -10.64 -7.52
N CYS A 233 -11.52 -10.12 -7.78
CA CYS A 233 -11.27 -8.79 -8.32
C CYS A 233 -11.97 -8.51 -9.65
N LYS A 234 -12.11 -9.51 -10.52
CA LYS A 234 -12.81 -9.36 -11.81
C LYS A 234 -14.33 -9.26 -11.66
N HIS A 235 -14.88 -9.66 -10.51
CA HIS A 235 -16.32 -9.64 -10.27
C HIS A 235 -16.77 -8.42 -9.47
N ASP A 236 -16.11 -8.18 -8.34
CA ASP A 236 -16.42 -7.09 -7.42
C ASP A 236 -15.12 -6.58 -6.80
N PHE A 237 -14.72 -5.36 -7.17
CA PHE A 237 -13.47 -4.78 -6.70
C PHE A 237 -13.50 -4.46 -5.20
N ASP A 238 -14.63 -4.00 -4.67
CA ASP A 238 -14.77 -3.67 -3.24
C ASP A 238 -14.67 -4.94 -2.41
N GLN A 239 -15.34 -6.03 -2.84
CA GLN A 239 -15.21 -7.32 -2.17
C GLN A 239 -13.77 -7.85 -2.28
N CYS A 240 -13.12 -7.70 -3.43
CA CYS A 240 -11.73 -8.15 -3.59
C CYS A 240 -10.79 -7.42 -2.62
N LEU A 241 -10.94 -6.10 -2.44
CA LEU A 241 -10.13 -5.36 -1.46
C LEU A 241 -10.35 -5.88 -0.04
N ASN A 242 -11.59 -6.21 0.33
CA ASN A 242 -11.87 -6.82 1.63
C ASN A 242 -11.20 -8.19 1.79
N ASP A 243 -11.27 -9.02 0.75
CA ASP A 243 -10.68 -10.35 0.75
C ASP A 243 -9.14 -10.31 0.81
N MET A 244 -8.52 -9.29 0.20
CA MET A 244 -7.08 -9.06 0.34
C MET A 244 -6.70 -8.79 1.80
N VAL A 245 -7.37 -7.83 2.46
CA VAL A 245 -7.08 -7.52 3.87
C VAL A 245 -7.39 -8.71 4.78
N GLU A 246 -8.51 -9.41 4.57
CA GLU A 246 -8.88 -10.59 5.36
C GLU A 246 -7.83 -11.70 5.26
N THR A 247 -7.37 -12.01 4.03
CA THR A 247 -6.36 -13.06 3.82
C THR A 247 -5.04 -12.70 4.49
N ASP A 248 -4.64 -11.44 4.42
CA ASP A 248 -3.40 -10.95 5.01
C ASP A 248 -3.47 -10.90 6.54
N ALA A 249 -4.62 -10.51 7.09
CA ALA A 249 -4.90 -10.59 8.51
C ALA A 249 -4.76 -12.04 9.01
N GLN A 250 -5.33 -13.02 8.31
CA GLN A 250 -5.17 -14.44 8.64
C GLN A 250 -3.70 -14.89 8.60
N LEU A 251 -2.95 -14.51 7.55
CA LEU A 251 -1.51 -14.78 7.46
C LEU A 251 -0.73 -14.17 8.62
N SER A 252 -1.13 -13.00 9.11
CA SER A 252 -0.51 -12.36 10.27
C SER A 252 -0.63 -13.25 11.51
N CYS A 253 -1.80 -13.83 11.78
CA CYS A 253 -1.98 -14.77 12.90
C CYS A 253 -1.20 -16.07 12.70
N GLU A 254 -1.27 -16.64 11.50
CA GLU A 254 -0.64 -17.93 11.22
C GLU A 254 0.89 -17.87 11.27
N LEU A 255 1.48 -16.76 10.81
CA LEU A 255 2.91 -16.69 10.55
C LEU A 255 3.63 -15.57 11.29
N ALA A 256 3.03 -14.38 11.41
CA ALA A 256 3.68 -13.21 12.00
C ALA A 256 3.66 -13.24 13.53
N TYR A 257 2.47 -13.47 14.09
CA TYR A 257 2.25 -13.52 15.54
C TYR A 257 2.56 -14.89 16.16
N THR A 258 3.10 -15.82 15.37
CA THR A 258 3.35 -17.21 15.78
C THR A 258 4.80 -17.58 15.50
N ASN A 259 5.51 -18.13 16.49
CA ASN A 259 6.86 -18.67 16.36
C ASN A 259 6.86 -19.95 15.54
N VAL A 260 8.06 -20.45 15.16
CA VAL A 260 8.20 -21.72 14.42
C VAL A 260 7.61 -22.91 15.19
N ASP A 261 7.68 -22.89 16.52
CA ASP A 261 7.14 -23.94 17.40
C ASP A 261 5.63 -23.81 17.70
N GLY A 262 4.96 -22.83 17.09
CA GLY A 262 3.53 -22.56 17.29
C GLY A 262 3.21 -21.71 18.53
N THR A 263 4.21 -21.29 19.31
CA THR A 263 3.97 -20.38 20.44
C THR A 263 3.79 -18.93 19.97
N PRO A 264 3.02 -18.07 20.68
CA PRO A 264 2.86 -16.68 20.27
C PRO A 264 4.19 -15.89 20.28
N VAL A 265 4.39 -15.02 19.30
CA VAL A 265 5.41 -13.97 19.33
C VAL A 265 4.92 -12.87 20.26
N VAL A 266 5.71 -12.53 21.27
CA VAL A 266 5.37 -11.54 22.29
C VAL A 266 6.55 -10.60 22.54
N GLU A 267 6.33 -9.54 23.31
CA GLU A 267 7.38 -8.61 23.73
C GLU A 267 8.61 -9.36 24.29
N GLY A 268 9.78 -9.08 23.71
CA GLY A 268 11.05 -9.69 24.08
C GLY A 268 11.34 -11.04 23.41
N SER A 269 10.45 -11.57 22.55
CA SER A 269 10.68 -12.80 21.79
C SER A 269 11.98 -12.72 20.97
N VAL A 270 12.65 -13.87 20.85
CA VAL A 270 13.84 -14.01 20.00
C VAL A 270 13.42 -14.78 18.74
N LEU A 271 13.50 -14.14 17.58
CA LEU A 271 13.17 -14.76 16.30
C LEU A 271 14.43 -15.40 15.71
N PRO A 272 14.52 -16.75 15.66
CA PRO A 272 15.68 -17.44 15.12
C PRO A 272 15.76 -17.26 13.58
N ARG A 273 16.89 -17.65 12.99
CA ARG A 273 17.04 -17.73 11.52
C ARG A 273 15.95 -18.59 10.87
N GLU A 274 15.51 -19.64 11.54
CA GLU A 274 14.42 -20.52 11.09
C GLU A 274 13.08 -19.79 10.92
N TYR A 275 12.84 -18.72 11.70
CA TYR A 275 11.68 -17.86 11.49
C TYR A 275 11.73 -17.23 10.09
N TYR A 276 12.88 -16.67 9.69
CA TYR A 276 13.06 -16.17 8.32
C TYR A 276 12.92 -17.29 7.28
N ASP A 277 13.61 -18.42 7.46
CA ASP A 277 13.66 -19.49 6.45
C ASP A 277 12.26 -20.07 6.12
N THR A 278 11.34 -20.03 7.08
CA THR A 278 9.98 -20.58 6.94
C THR A 278 8.94 -19.56 6.46
N ARG A 279 9.20 -18.24 6.56
CA ARG A 279 8.25 -17.19 6.12
C ARG A 279 8.63 -16.51 4.80
N ILE A 280 9.89 -16.60 4.37
CA ILE A 280 10.35 -15.87 3.19
C ILE A 280 9.62 -16.26 1.89
N ALA A 281 9.19 -17.52 1.75
CA ALA A 281 8.39 -17.96 0.61
C ALA A 281 7.01 -17.26 0.57
N THR A 282 6.37 -17.06 1.74
CA THR A 282 5.12 -16.30 1.86
C THR A 282 5.34 -14.84 1.46
N VAL A 283 6.43 -14.21 1.91
CA VAL A 283 6.78 -12.84 1.50
C VAL A 283 6.92 -12.75 -0.02
N GLU A 284 7.63 -13.68 -0.66
CA GLU A 284 7.77 -13.71 -2.12
C GLU A 284 6.41 -13.88 -2.84
N GLU A 285 5.50 -14.71 -2.30
CA GLU A 285 4.15 -14.88 -2.85
C GLU A 285 3.30 -13.61 -2.70
N GLN A 286 3.36 -12.95 -1.54
CA GLN A 286 2.62 -11.72 -1.28
C GLN A 286 3.08 -10.57 -2.18
N LEU A 287 4.39 -10.41 -2.38
CA LEU A 287 4.94 -9.46 -3.36
C LEU A 287 4.51 -9.80 -4.80
N ALA A 288 4.42 -11.08 -5.13
CA ALA A 288 3.92 -11.53 -6.43
C ALA A 288 2.43 -11.20 -6.63
N LYS A 289 1.59 -11.45 -5.61
CA LYS A 289 0.16 -11.09 -5.61
C LYS A 289 -0.01 -9.58 -5.77
N GLY A 290 0.70 -8.76 -4.99
CA GLY A 290 0.68 -7.31 -5.09
C GLY A 290 1.04 -6.82 -6.50
N GLY A 291 2.14 -7.33 -7.08
CA GLY A 291 2.55 -6.96 -8.44
C GLY A 291 1.55 -7.39 -9.53
N VAL A 292 0.96 -8.59 -9.41
CA VAL A 292 -0.06 -9.09 -10.35
C VAL A 292 -1.36 -8.30 -10.25
N ARG A 293 -1.85 -8.05 -9.03
CA ARG A 293 -3.10 -7.31 -8.78
C ARG A 293 -2.96 -5.83 -9.14
N LEU A 294 -1.80 -5.21 -8.86
CA LEU A 294 -1.51 -3.85 -9.31
C LEU A 294 -1.51 -3.75 -10.85
N ALA A 295 -0.84 -4.66 -11.55
CA ALA A 295 -0.85 -4.67 -13.01
C ALA A 295 -2.24 -4.87 -13.58
N TRP A 296 -3.01 -5.81 -13.03
CA TRP A 296 -4.39 -6.03 -13.43
C TRP A 296 -5.25 -4.77 -13.23
N LEU A 297 -5.13 -4.13 -12.06
CA LEU A 297 -5.87 -2.91 -11.74
C LEU A 297 -5.53 -1.80 -12.73
N LEU A 298 -4.24 -1.50 -12.93
CA LEU A 298 -3.79 -0.46 -13.86
C LEU A 298 -4.22 -0.76 -15.30
N ASN A 299 -4.11 -2.02 -15.75
CA ASN A 299 -4.59 -2.44 -17.07
C ASN A 299 -6.10 -2.32 -17.24
N THR A 300 -6.85 -2.36 -16.15
CA THR A 300 -8.31 -2.26 -16.15
C THR A 300 -8.76 -0.81 -16.14
N ILE A 301 -8.14 0.03 -15.31
CA ILE A 301 -8.59 1.41 -15.07
C ILE A 301 -7.94 2.42 -16.01
N LEU A 302 -6.79 2.11 -16.60
CA LEU A 302 -6.14 2.97 -17.60
C LEU A 302 -6.41 2.42 -19.00
N PRO A 303 -7.62 2.62 -19.57
CA PRO A 303 -7.96 2.05 -20.87
C PRO A 303 -7.13 2.68 -21.99
N ALA A 304 -7.12 1.99 -23.12
CA ALA A 304 -6.62 2.52 -24.38
C ALA A 304 -7.27 3.88 -24.68
N SER A 305 -6.46 4.85 -25.11
CA SER A 305 -6.96 6.06 -25.78
C SER A 305 -7.84 5.61 -26.95
N THR A 306 -9.15 5.55 -26.75
CA THR A 306 -10.08 5.34 -27.83
C THR A 306 -10.00 6.58 -28.69
N THR A 307 -9.31 6.44 -29.82
CA THR A 307 -9.32 7.44 -30.88
C THR A 307 -10.79 7.67 -31.22
N THR A 308 -11.26 8.88 -30.95
CA THR A 308 -12.64 9.34 -31.16
C THR A 308 -13.11 8.96 -32.56
N THR A 309 -13.78 7.83 -32.69
CA THR A 309 -14.57 7.53 -33.88
C THR A 309 -15.96 8.03 -33.59
N THR A 310 -16.30 9.14 -34.25
CA THR A 310 -17.59 9.80 -34.20
C THR A 310 -18.69 8.79 -34.51
N ALA A 311 -19.48 8.40 -33.50
CA ALA A 311 -20.71 7.66 -33.68
C ALA A 311 -21.89 8.55 -33.30
N GLU A 312 -22.84 8.61 -34.22
CA GLU A 312 -24.06 9.42 -34.23
C GLU A 312 -25.01 9.06 -33.05
N PRO A 313 -25.76 10.01 -32.49
CA PRO A 313 -26.38 9.84 -31.18
C PRO A 313 -27.61 8.94 -31.27
N THR A 314 -27.63 7.90 -30.43
CA THR A 314 -28.87 7.18 -30.10
C THR A 314 -29.37 7.68 -28.76
N GLU A 315 -30.57 8.22 -28.80
CA GLU A 315 -31.33 8.78 -27.69
C GLU A 315 -31.54 7.72 -26.60
N VAL A 316 -30.94 7.92 -25.43
CA VAL A 316 -31.27 7.17 -24.20
C VAL A 316 -31.64 8.17 -23.12
N THR A 317 -32.78 7.85 -22.51
CA THR A 317 -33.57 8.66 -21.61
C THR A 317 -32.85 8.86 -20.28
N THR A 318 -32.82 10.13 -19.87
CA THR A 318 -32.41 10.71 -18.58
C THR A 318 -32.48 9.81 -17.34
N THR A 319 -31.31 9.58 -16.74
CA THR A 319 -31.08 9.62 -15.29
C THR A 319 -29.95 10.61 -15.04
N GLU A 320 -30.10 11.45 -14.01
CA GLU A 320 -29.38 12.71 -13.77
C GLU A 320 -27.90 12.73 -14.17
N ALA A 321 -27.51 13.82 -14.83
CA ALA A 321 -26.12 14.13 -15.13
C ALA A 321 -25.25 14.12 -13.84
N PRO A 322 -23.93 13.86 -13.94
CA PRO A 322 -23.02 14.00 -12.80
C PRO A 322 -23.20 15.41 -12.22
N LYS A 323 -23.56 15.49 -10.94
CA LYS A 323 -23.60 16.77 -10.24
C LYS A 323 -22.17 17.30 -10.18
N ASP A 324 -21.92 18.45 -10.79
CA ASP A 324 -20.66 19.17 -10.68
C ASP A 324 -20.43 19.57 -9.21
N CYS A 325 -19.57 18.81 -8.53
CA CYS A 325 -19.23 18.97 -7.13
C CYS A 325 -17.94 19.77 -6.91
N ALA A 326 -17.29 20.30 -7.95
CA ALA A 326 -15.95 20.90 -7.84
C ALA A 326 -15.88 22.05 -6.81
N LYS A 327 -16.96 22.84 -6.69
CA LYS A 327 -17.06 23.90 -5.68
C LYS A 327 -17.27 23.38 -4.26
N ALA A 328 -17.96 22.25 -4.12
CA ALA A 328 -18.14 21.60 -2.83
C ALA A 328 -16.81 20.99 -2.38
N ASP A 329 -16.06 20.38 -3.30
CA ASP A 329 -14.72 19.86 -3.05
C ASP A 329 -13.72 20.97 -2.71
N GLU A 330 -13.75 22.10 -3.43
CA GLU A 330 -12.92 23.28 -3.11
C GLU A 330 -13.26 23.83 -1.72
N LEU A 331 -14.54 23.86 -1.34
CA LEU A 331 -14.97 24.27 -0.01
C LEU A 331 -14.41 23.32 1.06
N CYS A 332 -14.46 22.02 0.82
CA CYS A 332 -13.89 21.02 1.71
C CYS A 332 -12.35 21.13 1.80
N ALA A 333 -11.68 21.24 0.65
CA ALA A 333 -10.23 21.40 0.52
C ALA A 333 -9.71 22.70 1.17
N SER A 334 -10.53 23.76 1.22
CA SER A 334 -10.19 25.02 1.90
C SER A 334 -10.08 24.90 3.41
N LYS A 335 -10.69 23.85 3.99
CA LYS A 335 -10.67 23.57 5.43
C LYS A 335 -9.59 22.56 5.78
N ILE A 336 -9.49 21.51 4.98
CA ILE A 336 -8.51 20.43 5.14
C ILE A 336 -7.95 20.16 3.72
N PRO A 337 -6.67 20.44 3.44
CA PRO A 337 -6.08 20.17 2.13
C PRO A 337 -6.31 18.72 1.69
N GLY A 338 -6.80 18.51 0.46
CA GLY A 338 -7.15 17.19 -0.06
C GLY A 338 -8.52 16.64 0.35
N SER A 339 -9.27 17.36 1.19
CA SER A 339 -10.65 17.02 1.53
C SER A 339 -11.61 17.28 0.35
N TYR A 340 -12.66 16.45 0.26
CA TYR A 340 -13.71 16.53 -0.76
C TYR A 340 -15.10 16.32 -0.13
N CYS A 341 -16.16 16.61 -0.88
CA CYS A 341 -17.55 16.48 -0.46
C CYS A 341 -18.07 15.05 -0.71
N LYS A 342 -18.55 14.38 0.34
CA LYS A 342 -19.19 13.05 0.24
C LYS A 342 -20.63 13.18 -0.26
N TYR A 343 -20.81 13.54 -1.53
CA TYR A 343 -22.11 13.88 -2.13
C TYR A 343 -23.11 12.72 -2.20
N TRP A 344 -22.65 11.48 -1.99
CA TRP A 344 -23.45 10.27 -1.95
C TRP A 344 -24.15 10.01 -0.60
N LEU A 345 -23.92 10.85 0.41
CA LEU A 345 -24.62 10.75 1.71
C LEU A 345 -26.00 11.44 1.65
N ASP A 346 -26.97 10.93 2.43
CA ASP A 346 -28.28 11.57 2.61
C ASP A 346 -28.18 13.02 3.11
N THR A 347 -27.10 13.34 3.82
CA THR A 347 -26.68 14.69 4.18
C THR A 347 -25.20 14.83 3.85
N PRO A 348 -24.85 15.40 2.67
CA PRO A 348 -23.46 15.49 2.25
C PRO A 348 -22.60 16.29 3.23
N THR A 349 -21.43 15.75 3.55
CA THR A 349 -20.46 16.39 4.43
C THR A 349 -19.06 16.29 3.86
N CYS A 350 -18.22 17.27 4.17
CA CYS A 350 -16.82 17.27 3.85
C CYS A 350 -16.11 16.14 4.59
N TYR A 351 -15.23 15.45 3.87
CA TYR A 351 -14.29 14.49 4.43
C TYR A 351 -13.40 15.13 5.52
N GLY A 352 -13.16 14.44 6.63
CA GLY A 352 -12.36 14.93 7.76
C GLY A 352 -13.02 15.99 8.65
N SER A 353 -13.63 17.04 8.09
CA SER A 353 -14.22 18.14 8.89
C SER A 353 -15.66 17.87 9.33
N ASN A 354 -16.37 16.96 8.64
CA ASN A 354 -17.81 16.69 8.81
C ASN A 354 -18.72 17.93 8.66
N GLU A 355 -18.19 19.03 8.12
CA GLU A 355 -18.96 20.22 7.78
C GLU A 355 -19.94 19.92 6.63
N PRO A 356 -21.15 20.48 6.62
CA PRO A 356 -22.09 20.29 5.52
C PRO A 356 -21.51 20.80 4.18
N CYS A 357 -21.69 20.02 3.13
CA CYS A 357 -21.37 20.42 1.76
C CYS A 357 -22.58 20.15 0.84
N SER A 358 -22.58 20.68 -0.38
CA SER A 358 -23.68 20.45 -1.33
C SER A 358 -23.21 20.58 -2.76
N CYS A 359 -23.62 19.59 -3.56
CA CYS A 359 -23.74 19.67 -5.01
C CYS A 359 -25.23 19.79 -5.38
#